data_AF-A0AA85IP52-F1
#
_entry.id   AF-A0AA85IP52-F1
#
_cell.length_a   1.000
_cell.length_b   1.000
_cell.length_c   1.000
_cell.angle_alpha   90.00
_cell.angle_beta   90.00
_cell.angle_gamma   90.00
#
_symmetry.space_group_name_H-M   'P 1'
#
loop_
_entity.id
_entity.type
_entity.pdbx_description
1 polymer ?
#
loop_
_entity_poly.entity_id
_entity_poly.type
_entity_poly.pdbx_seq_one_letter_code
_entity_poly.pdbx_strand_id
1 'polypeptide(L)'
;MDRFENKKMAEDYVKTLMKMTDELFHHPSLGVNMSLVIQDIIWVSEAESNELLWGVSLIRSVHRFCNWALTHHYVRYNYDHALFLSRNIVQAAGISPLSQMCRMQYSCTLAEDSGFFSAYPIAHEIMHSLGVEHDGEGNSCDRSGTTGNIMAPLILSAGHNHHWSDCTRLVLQNGLESQKFTCLHDFPIFKREYITSDLPGWKWSLDQQCFVISGSNVSRHCPGVEEHACQELWCSMTGSKDHCDRMLNHGLLDGTPCGKKKECYYGKCIDVQSERIGKQQAAYQYTPWSACSRRNAIGTRYRTRKYLNCTRNKCEYSDNENTIEYELCNIVTNEEYSKYIDYREEQCSRFNNFKLKGVHHKWLPYIYPQRPCHLGCYSLQNGQIFDASMSVRDSTPCSYENPDARCIQSVCVHFDCLGKVNGTAVRDQCGVCQGDNSTCHLIQHTIQRTLPADENYRMLYIIPRYARHLKIIKNHGNHVLGLFDMQHFEFFLKGEDFKSGSKARRVYFATEFIYDQRYNEGNNNSGDESVQIYSKGTIFGDIAIQARNLDSKLRIDELKLQINYLLPKEQESKRK
;
A
#
# COMPACT_ATOMS: atom_id res chain seq x y z
N MET A 1 -27.66 4.17 8.59
CA MET A 1 -28.05 3.39 7.38
C MET A 1 -29.51 3.63 7.02
N ASP A 2 -30.28 4.16 7.98
CA ASP A 2 -31.74 4.15 8.05
C ASP A 2 -32.44 5.11 7.06
N ARG A 3 -31.67 6.00 6.41
CA ARG A 3 -32.16 6.81 5.29
C ARG A 3 -32.47 5.97 4.05
N PHE A 4 -31.63 4.97 3.76
CA PHE A 4 -31.71 4.23 2.51
C PHE A 4 -32.56 2.98 2.67
N GLU A 5 -33.29 2.61 1.62
CA GLU A 5 -34.17 1.43 1.63
C GLU A 5 -33.43 0.13 1.96
N ASN A 6 -32.16 0.05 1.57
CA ASN A 6 -31.31 -1.10 1.84
C ASN A 6 -29.82 -0.71 1.84
N LYS A 7 -29.00 -1.60 2.40
CA LYS A 7 -27.53 -1.45 2.47
C LYS A 7 -26.88 -1.25 1.09
N LYS A 8 -27.40 -1.90 0.05
CA LYS A 8 -26.85 -1.80 -1.32
C LYS A 8 -26.99 -0.38 -1.88
N MET A 9 -28.16 0.24 -1.71
CA MET A 9 -28.40 1.64 -2.11
C MET A 9 -27.48 2.60 -1.35
N ALA A 10 -27.24 2.34 -0.06
CA ALA A 10 -26.33 3.13 0.76
C ALA A 10 -24.86 2.98 0.32
N GLU A 11 -24.42 1.76 0.00
CA GLU A 11 -23.09 1.52 -0.58
C GLU A 11 -22.94 2.16 -1.96
N ASP A 12 -23.98 2.07 -2.79
CA ASP A 12 -24.02 2.69 -4.11
C ASP A 12 -23.92 4.21 -4.02
N TYR A 13 -24.53 4.82 -3.01
CA TYR A 13 -24.42 6.24 -2.72
C TYR A 13 -22.98 6.63 -2.40
N VAL A 14 -22.35 5.94 -1.44
CA VAL A 14 -20.95 6.20 -1.06
C VAL A 14 -20.01 6.04 -2.26
N LYS A 15 -20.19 4.98 -3.06
CA LYS A 15 -19.38 4.77 -4.28
C LYS A 15 -19.54 5.89 -5.30
N THR A 16 -20.76 6.36 -5.50
CA THR A 16 -21.05 7.48 -6.40
C THR A 16 -20.40 8.76 -5.90
N LEU A 17 -20.50 9.03 -4.59
CA LEU A 17 -19.87 10.18 -3.96
C LEU A 17 -18.35 10.17 -4.13
N MET A 18 -17.71 9.03 -3.85
CA MET A 18 -16.27 8.86 -4.01
C MET A 18 -15.82 8.95 -5.46
N LYS A 19 -16.65 8.49 -6.40
CA LYS A 19 -16.40 8.66 -7.84
C LYS A 19 -16.41 10.13 -8.23
N MET A 20 -17.39 10.90 -7.76
CA MET A 20 -17.40 12.36 -7.98
C MET A 20 -16.17 13.03 -7.36
N THR A 21 -15.76 12.66 -6.14
CA THR A 21 -14.51 13.15 -5.52
C THR A 21 -13.28 12.80 -6.36
N ASP A 22 -13.20 11.57 -6.86
CA ASP A 22 -12.10 11.12 -7.73
C ASP A 22 -12.02 11.92 -9.04
N GLU A 23 -13.16 12.27 -9.63
CA GLU A 23 -13.21 13.12 -10.84
C GLU A 23 -12.66 14.52 -10.59
N LEU A 24 -12.84 15.08 -9.38
CA LEU A 24 -12.21 16.35 -9.01
C LEU A 24 -10.68 16.22 -9.02
N PHE A 25 -10.12 15.09 -8.57
CA PHE A 25 -8.67 14.87 -8.61
C PHE A 25 -8.12 14.65 -10.02
N HIS A 26 -8.96 14.21 -10.96
CA HIS A 26 -8.58 14.10 -12.37
C HIS A 26 -8.76 15.41 -13.16
N HIS A 27 -9.25 16.48 -12.52
CA HIS A 27 -9.43 17.76 -13.20
C HIS A 27 -8.07 18.32 -13.69
N PRO A 28 -7.95 18.77 -14.96
CA PRO A 28 -6.66 19.18 -15.55
C PRO A 28 -5.92 20.26 -14.77
N SER A 29 -6.65 21.14 -14.07
CA SER A 29 -6.05 22.19 -13.25
C SER A 29 -5.25 21.66 -12.05
N LEU A 30 -5.45 20.41 -11.60
CA LEU A 30 -4.69 19.86 -10.48
C LEU A 30 -3.20 19.72 -10.83
N GLY A 31 -2.88 19.42 -12.09
CA GLY A 31 -1.51 19.34 -12.59
C GLY A 31 -0.65 18.20 -12.02
N VAL A 32 -1.26 17.27 -11.29
CA VAL A 32 -0.66 16.00 -10.86
C VAL A 32 -1.66 14.87 -11.13
N ASN A 33 -1.16 13.65 -11.39
CA ASN A 33 -2.02 12.49 -11.57
C ASN A 33 -2.28 11.84 -10.21
N MET A 34 -3.51 11.93 -9.72
CA MET A 34 -3.94 11.37 -8.45
C MET A 34 -5.30 10.72 -8.65
N SER A 35 -5.46 9.51 -8.12
CA SER A 35 -6.72 8.77 -8.14
C SER A 35 -7.07 8.33 -6.73
N LEU A 36 -8.34 8.47 -6.37
CA LEU A 36 -8.90 7.96 -5.13
C LEU A 36 -9.41 6.54 -5.37
N VAL A 37 -9.10 5.62 -4.46
CA VAL A 37 -9.57 4.23 -4.55
C VAL A 37 -10.17 3.83 -3.21
N ILE A 38 -11.42 3.34 -3.24
CA ILE A 38 -12.10 2.86 -2.04
C ILE A 38 -11.52 1.49 -1.67
N GLN A 39 -10.86 1.43 -0.52
CA GLN A 39 -10.32 0.17 0.00
C GLN A 39 -11.41 -0.67 0.71
N ASP A 40 -12.22 -0.04 1.56
CA ASP A 40 -13.38 -0.68 2.20
C ASP A 40 -14.43 0.37 2.63
N ILE A 41 -15.67 -0.06 2.88
CA ILE A 41 -16.77 0.76 3.41
C ILE A 41 -17.24 0.15 4.73
N ILE A 42 -17.00 0.88 5.82
CA ILE A 42 -17.35 0.43 7.18
C ILE A 42 -18.58 1.19 7.64
N TRP A 43 -19.62 0.44 8.03
CA TRP A 43 -20.85 1.00 8.58
C TRP A 43 -20.73 1.10 10.11
N VAL A 44 -20.75 2.33 10.61
CA VAL A 44 -20.65 2.64 12.04
C VAL A 44 -22.05 2.69 12.65
N SER A 45 -22.22 2.12 13.85
CA SER A 45 -23.49 2.18 14.57
C SER A 45 -23.75 3.60 15.12
N GLU A 46 -25.01 3.93 15.44
CA GLU A 46 -25.32 5.24 16.03
C GLU A 46 -24.59 5.48 17.37
N ALA A 47 -24.52 4.46 18.22
CA ALA A 47 -23.82 4.54 19.50
C ALA A 47 -22.32 4.85 19.30
N GLU A 48 -21.66 4.13 18.40
CA GLU A 48 -20.25 4.34 18.07
C GLU A 48 -20.02 5.70 17.39
N SER A 49 -20.93 6.13 16.50
CA SER A 49 -20.88 7.46 15.90
C SER A 49 -20.94 8.57 16.96
N ASN A 50 -21.77 8.41 17.99
CA ASN A 50 -21.88 9.36 19.09
C ASN A 50 -20.64 9.38 19.99
N GLU A 51 -19.88 8.28 20.07
CA GLU A 51 -18.60 8.25 20.77
C GLU A 51 -17.50 8.96 19.96
N LEU A 52 -17.53 8.83 18.63
CA LEU A 52 -16.59 9.48 17.73
C LEU A 52 -16.81 10.99 17.64
N LEU A 53 -18.07 11.43 17.56
CA LEU A 53 -18.45 12.85 17.45
C LEU A 53 -18.56 13.49 18.86
N TRP A 54 -17.62 14.37 19.21
CA TRP A 54 -17.62 15.05 20.52
C TRP A 54 -18.41 16.36 20.47
N GLY A 55 -19.73 16.25 20.49
CA GLY A 55 -20.64 17.39 20.47
C GLY A 55 -20.31 18.36 19.33
N VAL A 56 -20.11 19.64 19.65
CA VAL A 56 -19.79 20.70 18.66
C VAL A 56 -18.30 20.83 18.31
N SER A 57 -17.40 20.05 18.92
CA SER A 57 -15.95 20.21 18.72
C SER A 57 -15.43 19.37 17.55
N LEU A 58 -15.27 19.99 16.39
CA LEU A 58 -14.73 19.34 15.18
C LEU A 58 -13.30 18.80 15.40
N ILE A 59 -12.43 19.58 16.07
CA ILE A 59 -11.04 19.18 16.36
C ILE A 59 -10.98 17.92 17.23
N ARG A 60 -11.80 17.83 18.28
CA ARG A 60 -11.83 16.63 19.13
C ARG A 60 -12.41 15.44 18.38
N SER A 61 -13.42 15.66 17.54
CA SER A 61 -14.08 14.62 16.75
C SER A 61 -13.11 14.00 15.73
N VAL A 62 -12.36 14.83 14.98
CA VAL A 62 -11.37 14.32 14.02
C VAL A 62 -10.24 13.56 14.73
N HIS A 63 -9.78 14.02 15.89
CA HIS A 63 -8.76 13.30 16.67
C HIS A 63 -9.25 11.92 17.17
N ARG A 64 -10.51 11.84 17.64
CA ARG A 64 -11.13 10.57 18.04
C ARG A 64 -11.27 9.62 16.87
N PHE A 65 -11.76 10.11 15.74
CA PHE A 65 -11.91 9.32 14.52
C PHE A 65 -10.56 8.82 14.01
N CYS A 66 -9.55 9.69 13.89
CA CYS A 66 -8.19 9.31 13.50
C CYS A 66 -7.65 8.18 14.40
N ASN A 67 -7.79 8.30 15.73
CA ASN A 67 -7.34 7.28 16.66
C ASN A 67 -8.13 5.96 16.52
N TRP A 68 -9.45 6.04 16.37
CA TRP A 68 -10.31 4.88 16.14
C TRP A 68 -9.92 4.15 14.85
N ALA A 69 -9.75 4.89 13.75
CA ALA A 69 -9.37 4.36 12.45
C ALA A 69 -7.97 3.73 12.49
N LEU A 70 -7.03 4.31 13.24
CA LEU A 70 -5.70 3.73 13.47
C LEU A 70 -5.78 2.41 14.23
N THR A 71 -6.48 2.39 15.36
CA THR A 71 -6.47 1.28 16.31
C THR A 71 -7.26 0.06 15.83
N HIS A 72 -8.38 0.28 15.14
CA HIS A 72 -9.31 -0.81 14.77
C HIS A 72 -9.11 -1.29 13.33
N HIS A 73 -8.58 -0.44 12.44
CA HIS A 73 -8.74 -0.63 11.00
C HIS A 73 -7.48 -0.43 10.17
N TYR A 74 -6.47 0.30 10.66
CA TYR A 74 -5.25 0.56 9.90
C TYR A 74 -4.49 -0.73 9.54
N VAL A 75 -4.26 -1.59 10.53
CA VAL A 75 -3.57 -2.89 10.34
C VAL A 75 -4.35 -3.80 9.39
N ARG A 76 -5.68 -3.71 9.37
CA ARG A 76 -6.54 -4.60 8.59
C ARG A 76 -6.65 -4.20 7.12
N TYR A 77 -6.71 -2.89 6.85
CA TYR A 77 -7.07 -2.40 5.52
C TYR A 77 -5.93 -1.69 4.79
N ASN A 78 -4.85 -1.32 5.48
CA ASN A 78 -3.69 -0.62 4.91
C ASN A 78 -4.11 0.53 3.98
N TYR A 79 -5.00 1.39 4.47
CA TYR A 79 -5.42 2.59 3.77
C TYR A 79 -4.39 3.70 3.95
N ASP A 80 -4.30 4.60 2.98
CA ASP A 80 -3.47 5.79 3.09
C ASP A 80 -4.17 6.92 3.85
N HIS A 81 -5.49 7.01 3.68
CA HIS A 81 -6.33 8.03 4.29
C HIS A 81 -7.70 7.47 4.70
N ALA A 82 -8.19 7.81 5.90
CA ALA A 82 -9.51 7.41 6.39
C ALA A 82 -10.52 8.56 6.27
N LEU A 83 -11.75 8.28 5.83
CA LEU A 83 -12.82 9.26 5.72
C LEU A 83 -14.00 8.84 6.60
N PHE A 84 -14.46 9.73 7.50
CA PHE A 84 -15.70 9.56 8.23
C PHE A 84 -16.76 10.51 7.70
N LEU A 85 -17.84 9.93 7.17
CA LEU A 85 -18.96 10.65 6.59
C LEU A 85 -20.15 10.60 7.56
N SER A 86 -20.65 11.75 8.00
CA SER A 86 -21.77 11.81 8.96
C SER A 86 -22.68 13.01 8.72
N ARG A 87 -23.98 12.85 9.01
CA ARG A 87 -24.97 13.95 8.97
C ARG A 87 -25.03 14.77 10.27
N ASN A 88 -24.36 14.30 11.32
CA ASN A 88 -24.39 14.93 12.65
C ASN A 88 -23.20 15.88 12.89
N ILE A 89 -22.49 16.25 11.83
CA ILE A 89 -21.40 17.23 11.89
C ILE A 89 -22.02 18.62 11.87
N VAL A 90 -21.64 19.47 12.82
CA VAL A 90 -22.23 20.80 13.01
C VAL A 90 -21.12 21.85 12.92
N GLN A 91 -21.38 22.95 12.19
CA GLN A 91 -20.55 24.17 12.00
C GLN A 91 -19.56 24.20 10.82
N ALA A 92 -19.28 23.09 10.14
CA ALA A 92 -18.47 23.08 8.91
C ALA A 92 -18.80 21.88 8.03
N ALA A 93 -18.52 21.99 6.73
CA ALA A 93 -18.71 20.90 5.78
C ALA A 93 -17.66 19.77 5.93
N GLY A 94 -16.55 20.04 6.62
CA GLY A 94 -15.51 19.06 6.89
C GLY A 94 -14.39 19.60 7.79
N ILE A 95 -13.48 18.71 8.18
CA ILE A 95 -12.19 19.04 8.82
C ILE A 95 -11.16 17.92 8.57
N SER A 96 -9.91 18.33 8.32
CA SER A 96 -8.76 17.43 8.20
C SER A 96 -7.50 18.02 8.84
N PRO A 97 -6.63 17.21 9.46
CA PRO A 97 -5.34 17.67 9.96
C PRO A 97 -4.40 18.09 8.80
N LEU A 98 -3.92 19.35 8.83
CA LEU A 98 -3.07 19.91 7.79
C LEU A 98 -1.73 19.15 7.65
N SER A 99 -1.39 18.79 6.42
CA SER A 99 -0.12 18.12 6.04
C SER A 99 0.13 16.79 6.78
N GLN A 100 -0.92 16.06 7.15
CA GLN A 100 -0.82 14.78 7.84
C GLN A 100 -1.07 13.54 6.97
N MET A 101 -1.23 13.70 5.66
CA MET A 101 -1.25 12.57 4.72
C MET A 101 -0.03 11.67 4.93
N CYS A 102 -0.21 10.36 4.84
CA CYS A 102 0.80 9.33 5.11
C CYS A 102 1.30 9.22 6.57
N ARG A 103 0.79 10.05 7.49
CA ARG A 103 1.04 9.89 8.93
C ARG A 103 -0.10 9.13 9.56
N MET A 104 0.15 7.87 9.92
CA MET A 104 -0.90 6.93 10.34
C MET A 104 -1.82 7.45 11.47
N GLN A 105 -1.30 8.28 12.38
CA GLN A 105 -2.07 8.83 13.50
C GLN A 105 -3.03 9.96 13.13
N TYR A 106 -2.83 10.60 11.98
CA TYR A 106 -3.51 11.85 11.63
C TYR A 106 -3.96 11.93 10.17
N SER A 107 -3.72 10.87 9.37
CA SER A 107 -4.22 10.77 7.99
C SER A 107 -5.69 10.37 8.00
N CYS A 108 -6.55 11.29 8.43
CA CYS A 108 -8.00 11.10 8.41
C CYS A 108 -8.74 12.41 8.12
N THR A 109 -9.96 12.29 7.61
CA THR A 109 -10.86 13.39 7.30
C THR A 109 -12.24 13.11 7.87
N LEU A 110 -12.86 14.15 8.42
CA LEU A 110 -14.26 14.15 8.82
C LEU A 110 -15.03 15.03 7.83
N ALA A 111 -16.12 14.54 7.25
CA ALA A 111 -16.91 15.29 6.28
C ALA A 111 -18.42 15.15 6.52
N GLU A 112 -19.15 16.25 6.34
CA GLU A 112 -20.60 16.30 6.44
C GLU A 112 -21.26 15.58 5.25
N ASP A 113 -22.27 14.74 5.53
CA ASP A 113 -23.15 14.18 4.51
C ASP A 113 -24.34 15.10 4.20
N SER A 114 -24.18 15.90 3.15
CA SER A 114 -25.20 16.80 2.59
C SER A 114 -25.67 16.30 1.22
N GLY A 115 -25.55 15.00 0.93
CA GLY A 115 -25.85 14.42 -0.38
C GLY A 115 -24.64 14.43 -1.33
N PHE A 116 -24.89 14.35 -2.64
CA PHE A 116 -23.81 14.29 -3.65
C PHE A 116 -22.87 15.50 -3.65
N PHE A 117 -23.33 16.63 -3.11
CA PHE A 117 -22.50 17.81 -2.93
C PHE A 117 -21.31 17.58 -2.00
N SER A 118 -21.39 16.61 -1.07
CA SER A 118 -20.29 16.29 -0.15
C SER A 118 -18.99 15.89 -0.87
N ALA A 119 -19.02 15.56 -2.17
CA ALA A 119 -17.82 15.26 -2.94
C ALA A 119 -16.80 16.41 -2.93
N TYR A 120 -17.28 17.66 -2.97
CA TYR A 120 -16.45 18.87 -2.99
C TYR A 120 -15.75 19.14 -1.66
N PRO A 121 -16.44 19.23 -0.50
CA PRO A 121 -15.77 19.38 0.78
C PRO A 121 -14.89 18.16 1.11
N ILE A 122 -15.25 16.95 0.70
CA ILE A 122 -14.36 15.79 0.88
C ILE A 122 -13.03 15.99 0.12
N ALA A 123 -13.09 16.44 -1.13
CA ALA A 123 -11.88 16.75 -1.90
C ALA A 123 -11.05 17.87 -1.27
N HIS A 124 -11.72 18.92 -0.78
CA HIS A 124 -11.10 20.04 -0.05
C HIS A 124 -10.34 19.56 1.19
N GLU A 125 -10.99 18.76 2.04
CA GLU A 125 -10.38 18.26 3.26
C GLU A 125 -9.22 17.29 3.01
N ILE A 126 -9.30 16.45 1.97
CA ILE A 126 -8.18 15.59 1.57
C ILE A 126 -6.96 16.43 1.15
N MET A 127 -7.18 17.58 0.52
CA MET A 127 -6.10 18.50 0.13
C MET A 127 -5.46 19.20 1.33
N HIS A 128 -6.22 19.54 2.38
CA HIS A 128 -5.64 19.94 3.68
C HIS A 128 -4.71 18.86 4.21
N SER A 129 -5.13 17.58 4.18
CA SER A 129 -4.25 16.47 4.56
C SER A 129 -2.97 16.40 3.73
N LEU A 130 -3.03 16.74 2.44
CA LEU A 130 -1.86 16.85 1.56
C LEU A 130 -1.00 18.11 1.80
N GLY A 131 -1.44 19.01 2.68
CA GLY A 131 -0.72 20.20 3.10
C GLY A 131 -1.07 21.45 2.30
N VAL A 132 -2.18 21.44 1.58
CA VAL A 132 -2.69 22.61 0.85
C VAL A 132 -3.52 23.46 1.81
N GLU A 133 -3.15 24.72 1.97
CA GLU A 133 -3.92 25.70 2.76
C GLU A 133 -4.98 26.38 1.88
N HIS A 134 -5.86 27.20 2.49
CA HIS A 134 -6.86 27.91 1.71
C HIS A 134 -6.26 28.91 0.72
N ASP A 135 -6.89 29.03 -0.45
CA ASP A 135 -6.52 30.06 -1.43
C ASP A 135 -6.78 31.46 -0.87
N GLY A 136 -5.76 32.33 -0.91
CA GLY A 136 -5.85 33.71 -0.43
C GLY A 136 -5.65 33.90 1.08
N GLU A 137 -5.31 32.82 1.80
CA GLU A 137 -4.93 32.88 3.21
C GLU A 137 -3.40 32.76 3.33
N GLY A 138 -2.70 33.89 3.24
CA GLY A 138 -1.22 33.91 3.38
C GLY A 138 -0.43 33.43 2.16
N ASN A 139 -1.08 33.24 1.00
CA ASN A 139 -0.45 32.82 -0.25
C ASN A 139 -0.86 33.71 -1.44
N SER A 140 -0.22 33.52 -2.59
CA SER A 140 -0.42 34.35 -3.79
C SER A 140 -1.73 34.07 -4.55
N CYS A 141 -2.61 33.21 -4.03
CA CYS A 141 -3.84 32.78 -4.71
C CYS A 141 -5.10 33.55 -4.27
N ASP A 142 -4.96 34.82 -3.88
CA ASP A 142 -6.06 35.69 -3.44
C ASP A 142 -7.23 35.79 -4.45
N ARG A 143 -6.91 35.95 -5.74
CA ARG A 143 -7.92 36.04 -6.82
C ARG A 143 -8.66 34.72 -7.01
N SER A 144 -7.94 33.63 -6.81
CA SER A 144 -8.40 32.26 -6.91
C SER A 144 -9.42 31.92 -5.81
N GLY A 145 -9.27 32.48 -4.60
CA GLY A 145 -10.24 32.34 -3.52
C GLY A 145 -11.67 32.84 -3.82
N THR A 146 -11.90 33.51 -4.96
CA THR A 146 -13.21 34.11 -5.32
C THR A 146 -13.90 33.50 -6.54
N THR A 147 -13.26 32.55 -7.25
CA THR A 147 -13.69 32.10 -8.60
C THR A 147 -14.30 30.69 -8.67
N GLY A 148 -14.73 30.11 -7.54
CA GLY A 148 -15.20 28.73 -7.50
C GLY A 148 -14.06 27.71 -7.38
N ASN A 149 -13.02 28.05 -6.62
CA ASN A 149 -11.93 27.13 -6.33
C ASN A 149 -12.33 26.13 -5.25
N ILE A 150 -11.82 24.91 -5.36
CA ILE A 150 -12.12 23.87 -4.37
C ILE A 150 -11.50 24.24 -3.01
N MET A 151 -10.31 24.85 -2.99
CA MET A 151 -9.61 25.28 -1.76
C MET A 151 -9.96 26.70 -1.29
N ALA A 152 -11.06 27.30 -1.77
CA ALA A 152 -11.51 28.57 -1.24
C ALA A 152 -11.99 28.43 0.23
N PRO A 153 -11.79 29.44 1.10
CA PRO A 153 -12.26 29.39 2.51
C PRO A 153 -13.78 29.31 2.66
N LEU A 154 -14.51 29.87 1.68
CA LEU A 154 -15.96 29.77 1.58
C LEU A 154 -16.31 28.82 0.44
N ILE A 155 -17.38 28.04 0.63
CA ILE A 155 -17.81 27.09 -0.38
C ILE A 155 -18.43 27.84 -1.56
N LEU A 156 -17.59 28.17 -2.53
CA LEU A 156 -17.96 28.83 -3.79
C LEU A 156 -17.98 27.86 -4.97
N SER A 157 -17.46 26.64 -4.77
CA SER A 157 -17.47 25.57 -5.77
C SER A 157 -18.86 24.95 -5.88
N ALA A 158 -19.33 24.78 -7.11
CA ALA A 158 -20.59 24.11 -7.43
C ALA A 158 -20.40 23.08 -8.54
N GLY A 159 -21.43 22.26 -8.77
CA GLY A 159 -21.48 21.24 -9.84
C GLY A 159 -20.93 21.69 -11.20
N HIS A 160 -21.07 22.98 -11.52
CA HIS A 160 -20.78 23.57 -12.82
C HIS A 160 -19.57 24.53 -12.86
N ASN A 161 -18.93 24.82 -11.72
CA ASN A 161 -17.77 25.71 -11.65
C ASN A 161 -16.84 25.32 -10.48
N HIS A 162 -15.86 24.48 -10.78
CA HIS A 162 -14.84 24.03 -9.82
C HIS A 162 -13.49 23.88 -10.52
N HIS A 163 -12.42 24.34 -9.86
CA HIS A 163 -11.04 24.10 -10.30
C HIS A 163 -10.06 24.21 -9.12
N TRP A 164 -8.82 23.83 -9.38
CA TRP A 164 -7.70 23.87 -8.45
C TRP A 164 -6.79 25.05 -8.79
N SER A 165 -6.35 25.78 -7.77
CA SER A 165 -5.43 26.90 -7.93
C SER A 165 -4.02 26.46 -8.31
N ASP A 166 -3.24 27.41 -8.83
CA ASP A 166 -1.81 27.22 -9.07
C ASP A 166 -1.05 26.93 -7.75
N CYS A 167 -1.51 27.48 -6.62
CA CYS A 167 -0.95 27.21 -5.30
C CYS A 167 -1.16 25.76 -4.88
N THR A 168 -2.37 25.22 -5.07
CA THR A 168 -2.66 23.79 -4.83
C THR A 168 -1.71 22.91 -5.65
N ARG A 169 -1.60 23.18 -6.96
CA ARG A 169 -0.72 22.42 -7.85
C ARG A 169 0.73 22.44 -7.40
N LEU A 170 1.24 23.62 -7.03
CA LEU A 170 2.62 23.80 -6.59
C LEU A 170 2.93 23.02 -5.32
N VAL A 171 2.03 23.05 -4.32
CA VAL A 171 2.19 22.30 -3.07
C VAL A 171 2.26 20.79 -3.34
N LEU A 172 1.38 20.27 -4.20
CA LEU A 172 1.38 18.86 -4.56
C LEU A 172 2.64 18.43 -5.31
N GLN A 173 3.08 19.22 -6.30
CA GLN A 173 4.32 18.95 -7.04
C GLN A 173 5.53 18.91 -6.11
N ASN A 174 5.68 19.91 -5.24
CA ASN A 174 6.74 19.95 -4.23
C ASN A 174 6.69 18.77 -3.25
N GLY A 175 5.49 18.34 -2.85
CA GLY A 175 5.30 17.18 -1.98
C GLY A 175 5.71 15.86 -2.64
N LEU A 176 5.44 15.70 -3.93
CA LEU A 176 5.88 14.56 -4.74
C LEU A 176 7.41 14.54 -4.92
N GLU A 177 8.02 15.69 -5.18
CA GLU A 177 9.48 15.81 -5.34
C GLU A 177 10.24 15.52 -4.04
N SER A 178 9.71 16.02 -2.92
CA SER A 178 10.30 15.83 -1.58
C SER A 178 9.97 14.48 -0.92
N GLN A 179 9.30 13.55 -1.64
CA GLN A 179 8.88 12.25 -1.11
C GLN A 179 8.06 12.35 0.20
N LYS A 180 7.22 13.39 0.34
CA LYS A 180 6.31 13.50 1.49
C LYS A 180 5.14 12.51 1.42
N PHE A 181 4.77 12.10 0.21
CA PHE A 181 3.60 11.25 -0.06
C PHE A 181 3.96 9.79 -0.35
N THR A 182 4.97 9.24 0.34
CA THR A 182 5.49 7.87 0.07
C THR A 182 4.49 6.75 0.28
N CYS A 183 3.42 6.98 1.04
CA CYS A 183 2.32 6.01 1.14
C CYS A 183 1.52 5.94 -0.16
N LEU A 184 1.18 7.09 -0.77
CA LEU A 184 0.38 7.20 -2.00
C LEU A 184 1.10 6.75 -3.30
N HIS A 185 2.32 6.24 -3.20
CA HIS A 185 3.12 5.81 -4.37
C HIS A 185 2.94 4.34 -4.73
N ASP A 186 2.39 3.53 -3.82
CA ASP A 186 2.05 2.15 -4.14
C ASP A 186 0.65 2.05 -4.76
N PHE A 187 0.37 0.91 -5.40
CA PHE A 187 -0.94 0.64 -5.97
C PHE A 187 -1.85 0.01 -4.91
N PRO A 188 -3.17 0.29 -4.96
CA PRO A 188 -4.13 -0.36 -4.09
C PRO A 188 -4.02 -1.89 -4.25
N ILE A 189 -3.85 -2.57 -3.12
CA ILE A 189 -3.49 -4.00 -3.05
C ILE A 189 -4.66 -4.91 -3.48
N PHE A 190 -5.90 -4.39 -3.53
CA PHE A 190 -7.09 -5.17 -3.82
C PHE A 190 -7.91 -4.66 -5.01
N LYS A 191 -8.25 -5.61 -5.89
CA LYS A 191 -9.04 -5.43 -7.11
C LYS A 191 -10.54 -5.35 -6.84
N ARG A 192 -10.96 -4.43 -5.98
CA ARG A 192 -12.36 -3.97 -5.99
C ARG A 192 -12.33 -2.53 -6.48
N GLU A 193 -12.29 -2.35 -7.79
CA GLU A 193 -12.64 -1.08 -8.42
C GLU A 193 -14.10 -0.78 -8.02
N TYR A 194 -14.30 -0.18 -6.84
CA TYR A 194 -15.64 0.22 -6.39
C TYR A 194 -16.08 1.54 -7.02
N ILE A 195 -15.19 2.20 -7.74
CA ILE A 195 -15.53 3.36 -8.58
C ILE A 195 -16.03 2.81 -9.90
N THR A 196 -17.33 2.87 -10.10
CA THR A 196 -17.99 2.46 -11.34
C THR A 196 -17.52 3.36 -12.49
N SER A 197 -17.31 2.78 -13.68
CA SER A 197 -17.08 3.56 -14.91
C SER A 197 -18.34 4.30 -15.37
N ASP A 198 -19.51 3.94 -14.81
CA ASP A 198 -20.79 4.52 -15.17
C ASP A 198 -20.97 5.90 -14.57
N LEU A 199 -21.60 6.78 -15.35
CA LEU A 199 -21.91 8.14 -14.92
C LEU A 199 -22.98 8.14 -13.83
N PRO A 200 -22.83 8.96 -12.77
CA PRO A 200 -23.78 9.02 -11.66
C PRO A 200 -25.25 9.19 -12.09
N GLY A 201 -25.54 10.02 -13.08
CA GLY A 201 -26.89 10.30 -13.59
C GLY A 201 -27.55 9.13 -14.33
N TRP A 202 -26.80 8.10 -14.75
CA TRP A 202 -27.39 6.86 -15.28
C TRP A 202 -27.91 5.95 -14.17
N LYS A 203 -27.38 6.12 -12.96
CA LYS A 203 -27.70 5.31 -11.79
C LYS A 203 -28.77 5.95 -10.91
N TRP A 204 -28.75 7.28 -10.82
CA TRP A 204 -29.61 8.07 -9.93
C TRP A 204 -30.60 8.90 -10.73
N SER A 205 -31.87 8.52 -10.70
CA SER A 205 -32.95 9.30 -11.29
C SER A 205 -33.09 10.68 -10.64
N LEU A 206 -33.78 11.61 -11.30
CA LEU A 206 -34.02 12.96 -10.77
C LEU A 206 -34.69 12.93 -9.38
N ASP A 207 -35.71 12.10 -9.20
CA ASP A 207 -36.37 11.92 -7.89
C ASP A 207 -35.41 11.35 -6.85
N GLN A 208 -34.53 10.43 -7.25
CA GLN A 208 -33.53 9.86 -6.35
C GLN A 208 -32.45 10.88 -5.95
N GLN A 209 -32.10 11.82 -6.83
CA GLN A 209 -31.21 12.95 -6.51
C GLN A 209 -31.85 13.84 -5.43
N CYS A 210 -33.15 14.14 -5.52
CA CYS A 210 -33.89 14.85 -4.47
C CYS A 210 -34.03 14.05 -3.15
N PHE A 211 -34.26 12.74 -3.26
CA PHE A 211 -34.31 11.83 -2.11
C PHE A 211 -32.98 11.82 -1.32
N VAL A 212 -31.84 11.78 -2.00
CA VAL A 212 -30.53 11.71 -1.33
C VAL A 212 -30.29 12.95 -0.46
N ILE A 213 -30.70 14.13 -0.93
CA ILE A 213 -30.55 15.40 -0.21
C ILE A 213 -31.51 15.45 0.99
N SER A 214 -32.80 15.21 0.75
CA SER A 214 -33.85 15.33 1.77
C SER A 214 -33.85 14.19 2.80
N GLY A 215 -33.48 12.98 2.36
CA GLY A 215 -33.69 11.74 3.09
C GLY A 215 -35.14 11.30 3.22
N SER A 216 -36.04 11.88 2.41
CA SER A 216 -37.47 11.58 2.43
C SER A 216 -37.91 10.98 1.09
N ASN A 217 -38.60 9.84 1.14
CA ASN A 217 -39.19 9.19 -0.03
C ASN A 217 -40.37 9.96 -0.65
N VAL A 218 -40.86 10.99 0.05
CA VAL A 218 -41.90 11.90 -0.44
C VAL A 218 -41.31 12.95 -1.38
N SER A 219 -40.00 13.20 -1.30
CA SER A 219 -39.33 14.20 -2.11
C SER A 219 -39.24 13.79 -3.58
N ARG A 220 -39.50 14.74 -4.48
CA ARG A 220 -39.51 14.51 -5.94
C ARG A 220 -38.95 15.71 -6.70
N HIS A 221 -38.50 15.46 -7.92
CA HIS A 221 -38.04 16.48 -8.84
C HIS A 221 -39.19 17.33 -9.39
N CYS A 222 -38.91 18.61 -9.58
CA CYS A 222 -39.84 19.58 -10.15
C CYS A 222 -39.51 19.90 -11.61
N PRO A 223 -40.23 19.34 -12.60
CA PRO A 223 -39.91 19.54 -14.00
C PRO A 223 -40.29 20.94 -14.50
N GLY A 224 -39.42 21.56 -15.30
CA GLY A 224 -39.74 22.77 -16.07
C GLY A 224 -39.68 24.07 -15.28
N VAL A 225 -39.08 24.03 -14.09
CA VAL A 225 -38.82 25.20 -13.23
C VAL A 225 -37.37 25.71 -13.44
N GLU A 226 -36.50 24.90 -14.06
CA GLU A 226 -35.09 25.19 -14.19
C GLU A 226 -34.80 26.24 -15.29
N GLU A 227 -34.05 27.28 -14.96
CA GLU A 227 -33.52 28.22 -15.97
C GLU A 227 -32.28 27.64 -16.67
N HIS A 228 -31.52 26.82 -15.94
CA HIS A 228 -30.32 26.13 -16.42
C HIS A 228 -30.38 24.63 -16.08
N ALA A 229 -30.89 23.83 -17.02
CA ALA A 229 -31.25 22.42 -16.81
C ALA A 229 -30.20 21.55 -16.11
N CYS A 230 -28.89 21.74 -16.33
CA CYS A 230 -27.85 20.91 -15.69
C CYS A 230 -27.19 21.56 -14.47
N GLN A 231 -27.44 22.85 -14.20
CA GLN A 231 -26.78 23.60 -13.14
C GLN A 231 -27.64 23.70 -11.88
N GLU A 232 -28.93 23.37 -11.99
CA GLU A 232 -29.92 23.53 -10.94
C GLU A 232 -30.70 22.24 -10.74
N LEU A 233 -30.79 21.80 -9.49
CA LEU A 233 -31.71 20.77 -9.06
C LEU A 233 -32.85 21.39 -8.25
N TRP A 234 -34.08 21.21 -8.72
CA TRP A 234 -35.28 21.70 -8.06
C TRP A 234 -36.10 20.52 -7.52
N CYS A 235 -36.42 20.59 -6.23
CA CYS A 235 -37.06 19.50 -5.52
C CYS A 235 -38.26 19.99 -4.70
N SER A 236 -39.32 19.20 -4.70
CA SER A 236 -40.43 19.34 -3.75
C SER A 236 -40.15 18.48 -2.53
N MET A 237 -40.09 19.07 -1.34
CA MET A 237 -39.83 18.34 -0.08
C MET A 237 -41.07 17.63 0.45
N THR A 238 -42.25 18.17 0.18
CA THR A 238 -43.55 17.68 0.66
C THR A 238 -44.26 16.79 -0.35
N GLY A 239 -43.70 16.64 -1.56
CA GLY A 239 -44.30 15.93 -2.68
C GLY A 239 -45.41 16.72 -3.38
N SER A 240 -45.73 17.93 -2.91
CA SER A 240 -46.65 18.85 -3.57
C SER A 240 -45.97 19.51 -4.78
N LYS A 241 -46.67 19.55 -5.92
CA LYS A 241 -46.18 20.24 -7.12
C LYS A 241 -46.18 21.78 -6.99
N ASP A 242 -46.87 22.30 -5.98
CA ASP A 242 -47.06 23.74 -5.80
C ASP A 242 -45.94 24.41 -4.97
N HIS A 243 -45.03 23.61 -4.39
CA HIS A 243 -43.93 24.09 -3.57
C HIS A 243 -42.62 23.39 -3.96
N CYS A 244 -41.78 24.10 -4.71
CA CYS A 244 -40.50 23.63 -5.21
C CYS A 244 -39.39 24.58 -4.75
N ASP A 245 -38.36 24.01 -4.13
CA ASP A 245 -37.20 24.74 -3.67
C ASP A 245 -35.98 24.38 -4.55
N ARG A 246 -35.14 25.39 -4.82
CA ARG A 246 -33.84 25.18 -5.45
C ARG A 246 -32.87 24.62 -4.43
N MET A 247 -32.25 23.48 -4.74
CA MET A 247 -31.23 22.88 -3.89
C MET A 247 -29.91 23.63 -4.07
N LEU A 248 -29.49 24.40 -3.06
CA LEU A 248 -28.27 25.20 -3.11
C LEU A 248 -27.05 24.31 -3.39
N ASN A 249 -26.21 24.72 -4.33
CA ASN A 249 -24.99 24.02 -4.77
C ASN A 249 -25.19 22.63 -5.41
N HIS A 250 -26.44 22.18 -5.59
CA HIS A 250 -26.76 20.93 -6.28
C HIS A 250 -27.20 21.21 -7.73
N GLY A 251 -26.38 20.75 -8.68
CA GLY A 251 -26.77 20.61 -10.09
C GLY A 251 -27.20 19.18 -10.40
N LEU A 252 -27.62 18.93 -11.64
CA LEU A 252 -27.89 17.57 -12.09
C LEU A 252 -26.59 16.80 -12.24
N LEU A 253 -26.61 15.53 -11.83
CA LEU A 253 -25.46 14.64 -11.97
C LEU A 253 -25.09 14.40 -13.45
N ASP A 254 -23.80 14.20 -13.72
CA ASP A 254 -23.34 13.86 -15.07
C ASP A 254 -23.98 12.56 -15.58
N GLY A 255 -24.38 12.55 -16.85
CA GLY A 255 -25.21 11.50 -17.46
C GLY A 255 -26.72 11.68 -17.26
N THR A 256 -27.18 12.65 -16.46
CA THR A 256 -28.62 12.90 -16.28
C THR A 256 -29.23 13.43 -17.59
N PRO A 257 -30.37 12.87 -18.06
CA PRO A 257 -31.03 13.37 -19.26
C PRO A 257 -31.52 14.82 -19.08
N CYS A 258 -31.12 15.72 -19.98
CA CYS A 258 -31.51 17.13 -19.97
C CYS A 258 -32.31 17.55 -21.21
N GLY A 259 -32.58 16.61 -22.12
CA GLY A 259 -33.36 16.85 -23.33
C GLY A 259 -33.40 15.64 -24.25
N LYS A 260 -34.10 15.74 -25.38
CA LYS A 260 -34.13 14.67 -26.38
C LYS A 260 -32.72 14.42 -26.93
N LYS A 261 -32.15 13.24 -26.63
CA LYS A 261 -30.77 12.85 -27.00
C LYS A 261 -29.67 13.75 -26.40
N LYS A 262 -29.95 14.41 -25.28
CA LYS A 262 -29.00 15.26 -24.56
C LYS A 262 -28.84 14.82 -23.11
N GLU A 263 -27.61 14.93 -22.61
CA GLU A 263 -27.23 14.57 -21.24
C GLU A 263 -26.39 15.67 -20.60
N CYS A 264 -26.40 15.74 -19.28
CA CYS A 264 -25.56 16.65 -18.50
C CYS A 264 -24.13 16.14 -18.42
N TYR A 265 -23.16 17.02 -18.70
CA TYR A 265 -21.73 16.80 -18.44
C TYR A 265 -21.12 18.11 -17.95
N TYR A 266 -20.42 18.10 -16.81
CA TYR A 266 -19.82 19.29 -16.18
C TYR A 266 -20.80 20.47 -16.09
N GLY A 267 -22.05 20.18 -15.74
CA GLY A 267 -23.10 21.20 -15.61
C GLY A 267 -23.61 21.79 -16.94
N LYS A 268 -23.29 21.19 -18.10
CA LYS A 268 -23.78 21.60 -19.42
C LYS A 268 -24.62 20.51 -20.08
N CYS A 269 -25.70 20.89 -20.76
CA CYS A 269 -26.55 19.98 -21.51
C CYS A 269 -26.01 19.78 -22.94
N ILE A 270 -25.40 18.63 -23.23
CA ILE A 270 -24.71 18.35 -24.49
C ILE A 270 -25.39 17.23 -25.30
N ASP A 271 -25.26 17.27 -26.64
CA ASP A 271 -25.81 16.25 -27.55
C ASP A 271 -24.95 14.98 -27.57
N VAL A 272 -25.54 13.82 -27.25
CA VAL A 272 -24.83 12.55 -27.08
C VAL A 272 -24.27 11.98 -28.40
N GLN A 273 -24.63 12.55 -29.57
CA GLN A 273 -24.21 12.06 -30.88
C GLN A 273 -22.83 12.56 -31.36
N SER A 274 -22.19 13.54 -30.72
CA SER A 274 -20.94 14.12 -31.25
C SER A 274 -19.62 13.48 -30.78
N GLU A 275 -19.63 12.53 -29.84
CA GLU A 275 -18.36 11.92 -29.34
C GLU A 275 -18.33 10.38 -29.27
N ARG A 276 -19.36 9.69 -29.77
CA ARG A 276 -19.34 8.20 -29.90
C ARG A 276 -19.24 7.75 -31.35
N ILE A 277 -18.15 8.12 -32.03
CA ILE A 277 -17.71 7.42 -33.25
C ILE A 277 -16.34 6.79 -32.98
N GLY A 278 -16.38 5.58 -32.43
CA GLY A 278 -15.25 4.68 -32.26
C GLY A 278 -15.70 3.24 -32.51
N LYS A 279 -15.85 2.89 -33.79
CA LYS A 279 -15.88 1.54 -34.42
C LYS A 279 -16.47 0.35 -33.63
N GLN A 280 -17.56 -0.19 -34.19
CA GLN A 280 -17.99 -1.58 -34.02
C GLN A 280 -16.89 -2.55 -34.48
N GLN A 281 -16.33 -3.31 -33.54
CA GLN A 281 -15.75 -4.65 -33.69
C GLN A 281 -15.59 -5.24 -32.29
N ALA A 282 -15.88 -6.53 -32.09
CA ALA A 282 -15.46 -7.23 -30.89
C ALA A 282 -13.92 -7.23 -30.87
N ALA A 283 -13.34 -6.51 -29.92
CA ALA A 283 -11.90 -6.28 -29.84
C ALA A 283 -11.45 -6.50 -28.40
N TYR A 284 -10.32 -7.19 -28.24
CA TYR A 284 -9.59 -7.18 -26.98
C TYR A 284 -8.92 -5.82 -26.84
N GLN A 285 -9.24 -5.09 -25.78
CA GLN A 285 -8.58 -3.83 -25.47
C GLN A 285 -7.69 -4.00 -24.25
N TYR A 286 -6.41 -3.68 -24.44
CA TYR A 286 -5.48 -3.57 -23.33
C TYR A 286 -5.73 -2.25 -22.61
N THR A 287 -5.81 -2.29 -21.28
CA THR A 287 -5.62 -1.08 -20.49
C THR A 287 -4.21 -0.54 -20.74
N PRO A 288 -3.98 0.77 -20.56
CA PRO A 288 -2.63 1.28 -20.41
C PRO A 288 -1.90 0.49 -19.32
N TRP A 289 -0.57 0.40 -19.46
CA TRP A 289 0.26 -0.10 -18.37
C TRP A 289 0.05 0.76 -17.13
N SER A 290 -0.03 0.11 -15.97
CA SER A 290 0.08 0.82 -14.69
C SER A 290 1.38 1.60 -14.66
N ALA A 291 1.44 2.68 -13.86
CA ALA A 291 2.71 3.32 -13.57
C ALA A 291 3.70 2.29 -12.97
N CYS A 292 4.98 2.57 -13.11
CA CYS A 292 5.99 1.67 -12.56
C CYS A 292 5.93 1.71 -11.03
N SER A 293 5.90 0.55 -10.37
CA SER A 293 5.84 0.47 -8.91
C SER A 293 7.04 1.11 -8.20
N ARG A 294 8.15 1.35 -8.92
CA ARG A 294 9.37 1.97 -8.41
C ARG A 294 9.93 2.95 -9.42
N ARG A 295 10.41 4.11 -8.98
CA ARG A 295 11.05 5.12 -9.87
C ARG A 295 12.56 4.91 -10.01
N ASN A 296 13.25 4.65 -8.90
CA ASN A 296 14.73 4.60 -8.84
C ASN A 296 15.28 3.18 -8.60
N ALA A 297 14.47 2.17 -8.90
CA ALA A 297 14.86 0.76 -8.77
C ALA A 297 14.00 -0.08 -9.72
N ILE A 298 14.39 -1.34 -9.87
CA ILE A 298 13.62 -2.32 -10.64
C ILE A 298 12.20 -2.38 -10.06
N GLY A 299 11.25 -1.89 -10.85
CA GLY A 299 9.83 -1.91 -10.54
C GLY A 299 9.12 -2.97 -11.37
N THR A 300 7.83 -3.08 -11.08
CA THR A 300 6.88 -3.94 -11.78
C THR A 300 5.70 -3.08 -12.20
N ARG A 301 5.09 -3.44 -13.32
CA ARG A 301 3.83 -2.87 -13.79
C ARG A 301 2.96 -3.97 -14.35
N TYR A 302 1.66 -3.71 -14.44
CA TYR A 302 0.70 -4.64 -15.00
C TYR A 302 -0.27 -3.94 -15.94
N ARG A 303 -0.91 -4.70 -16.80
CA ARG A 303 -2.06 -4.25 -17.59
C ARG A 303 -3.08 -5.36 -17.67
N THR A 304 -4.34 -5.00 -17.82
CA THR A 304 -5.42 -5.98 -18.02
C THR A 304 -5.85 -5.94 -19.47
N ARG A 305 -5.99 -7.12 -20.08
CA ARG A 305 -6.69 -7.28 -21.35
C ARG A 305 -8.15 -7.53 -21.04
N LYS A 306 -9.02 -6.56 -21.34
CA LYS A 306 -10.47 -6.70 -21.13
C LYS A 306 -11.15 -7.07 -22.45
N TYR A 307 -12.08 -8.01 -22.40
CA TYR A 307 -12.93 -8.33 -23.55
C TYR A 307 -14.08 -7.32 -23.63
N LEU A 308 -14.16 -6.59 -24.73
CA LEU A 308 -15.22 -5.62 -24.97
C LEU A 308 -16.32 -6.26 -25.84
N ASN A 309 -17.47 -6.53 -25.24
CA ASN A 309 -18.64 -7.04 -25.96
C ASN A 309 -19.53 -5.87 -26.37
N CYS A 310 -19.45 -5.47 -27.64
CA CYS A 310 -20.24 -4.38 -28.18
C CYS A 310 -21.49 -4.87 -28.92
N THR A 311 -22.66 -4.57 -28.37
CA THR A 311 -23.95 -4.60 -29.09
C THR A 311 -24.25 -3.24 -29.73
N ARG A 312 -25.23 -3.17 -30.65
CA ARG A 312 -25.56 -1.95 -31.43
C ARG A 312 -25.68 -0.66 -30.60
N ASN A 313 -26.04 -0.74 -29.31
CA ASN A 313 -26.26 0.42 -28.44
C ASN A 313 -25.47 0.39 -27.10
N LYS A 314 -24.69 -0.65 -26.81
CA LYS A 314 -23.98 -0.78 -25.53
C LYS A 314 -22.75 -1.68 -25.67
N CYS A 315 -21.60 -1.18 -25.25
CA CYS A 315 -20.40 -1.99 -25.05
C CYS A 315 -20.27 -2.30 -23.56
N GLU A 316 -20.25 -3.58 -23.22
CA GLU A 316 -20.03 -4.04 -21.85
C GLU A 316 -18.72 -4.83 -21.78
N TYR A 317 -17.91 -4.55 -20.76
CA TYR A 317 -16.75 -5.37 -20.46
C TYR A 317 -17.23 -6.68 -19.83
N SER A 318 -16.77 -7.82 -20.35
CA SER A 318 -17.03 -9.11 -19.72
C SER A 318 -15.93 -9.43 -18.70
N ASP A 319 -16.33 -9.77 -17.47
CA ASP A 319 -15.37 -10.14 -16.41
C ASP A 319 -14.75 -11.53 -16.58
N ASN A 320 -15.34 -12.38 -17.43
CA ASN A 320 -15.02 -13.80 -17.51
C ASN A 320 -13.75 -14.14 -18.32
N GLU A 321 -13.18 -13.18 -19.07
CA GLU A 321 -12.00 -13.40 -19.93
C GLU A 321 -10.85 -12.41 -19.66
N ASN A 322 -10.84 -11.74 -18.50
CA ASN A 322 -9.80 -10.76 -18.17
C ASN A 322 -8.46 -11.45 -17.89
N THR A 323 -7.49 -11.30 -18.79
CA THR A 323 -6.11 -11.76 -18.57
C THR A 323 -5.21 -10.60 -18.13
N ILE A 324 -4.43 -10.80 -17.07
CA ILE A 324 -3.45 -9.80 -16.59
C ILE A 324 -2.09 -10.13 -17.19
N GLU A 325 -1.44 -9.10 -17.74
CA GLU A 325 -0.04 -9.17 -18.16
C GLU A 325 0.82 -8.36 -17.20
N TYR A 326 2.01 -8.88 -16.93
CA TYR A 326 2.98 -8.29 -16.01
C TYR A 326 4.28 -7.97 -16.74
N GLU A 327 4.98 -6.93 -16.31
CA GLU A 327 6.25 -6.53 -16.89
C GLU A 327 7.14 -5.88 -15.82
N LEU A 328 8.47 -6.01 -15.98
CA LEU A 328 9.42 -5.20 -15.23
C LEU A 328 9.54 -3.81 -15.86
N CYS A 329 9.82 -2.80 -15.04
CA CYS A 329 10.02 -1.43 -15.48
C CYS A 329 11.16 -0.77 -14.69
N ASN A 330 11.73 0.29 -15.24
CA ASN A 330 12.90 0.97 -14.66
C ASN A 330 14.06 0.00 -14.36
N ILE A 331 14.35 -0.86 -15.33
CA ILE A 331 15.51 -1.77 -15.34
C ILE A 331 16.75 -0.90 -15.60
N VAL A 332 17.23 -0.19 -14.58
CA VAL A 332 18.44 0.62 -14.69
C VAL A 332 19.64 -0.32 -14.69
N THR A 333 20.42 -0.29 -15.78
CA THR A 333 21.66 -1.08 -15.97
C THR A 333 22.89 -0.40 -15.37
N ASN A 334 22.77 0.83 -14.88
CA ASN A 334 23.88 1.58 -14.31
C ASN A 334 24.00 1.30 -12.81
N GLU A 335 25.18 0.85 -12.41
CA GLU A 335 25.65 0.56 -11.05
C GLU A 335 25.69 1.80 -10.12
N GLU A 336 25.12 2.94 -10.53
CA GLU A 336 25.24 4.24 -9.85
C GLU A 336 24.31 4.44 -8.65
N TYR A 337 23.42 3.48 -8.32
CA TYR A 337 22.65 3.54 -7.07
C TYR A 337 23.14 2.53 -6.04
N SER A 338 24.06 3.03 -5.22
CA SER A 338 24.67 2.40 -4.04
C SER A 338 23.65 1.94 -2.99
N LYS A 339 23.99 0.81 -2.33
CA LYS A 339 23.31 0.13 -1.21
C LYS A 339 22.03 -0.62 -1.62
N TYR A 340 22.14 -1.95 -1.70
CA TYR A 340 20.97 -2.82 -1.83
C TYR A 340 20.01 -2.58 -0.66
N ILE A 341 18.73 -2.34 -0.98
CA ILE A 341 17.66 -2.14 0.02
C ILE A 341 16.76 -3.37 -0.02
N ASP A 342 16.58 -4.02 1.13
CA ASP A 342 15.54 -5.03 1.28
C ASP A 342 14.19 -4.35 1.46
N TYR A 343 13.36 -4.36 0.42
CA TYR A 343 12.03 -3.74 0.45
C TYR A 343 11.08 -4.34 1.48
N ARG A 344 11.24 -5.62 1.82
CA ARG A 344 10.40 -6.25 2.84
C ARG A 344 10.84 -5.79 4.22
N GLU A 345 12.15 -5.62 4.43
CA GLU A 345 12.71 -5.05 5.65
C GLU A 345 12.30 -3.58 5.81
N GLU A 346 12.36 -2.79 4.74
CA GLU A 346 11.87 -1.41 4.72
C GLU A 346 10.42 -1.33 5.21
N GLN A 347 9.54 -2.19 4.68
CA GLN A 347 8.14 -2.26 5.09
C GLN A 347 7.97 -2.63 6.56
N CYS A 348 8.68 -3.65 7.07
CA CYS A 348 8.61 -4.02 8.49
C CYS A 348 9.20 -2.94 9.41
N SER A 349 10.24 -2.24 8.97
CA SER A 349 10.92 -1.21 9.76
C SER A 349 10.02 -0.03 10.11
N ARG A 350 8.95 0.22 9.35
CA ARG A 350 7.92 1.24 9.66
C ARG A 350 7.27 1.03 11.03
N PHE A 351 7.23 -0.21 11.52
CA PHE A 351 6.67 -0.55 12.83
C PHE A 351 7.67 -0.32 13.99
N ASN A 352 8.95 -0.06 13.71
CA ASN A 352 9.98 0.11 14.76
C ASN A 352 9.73 1.34 15.65
N ASN A 353 9.16 2.39 15.06
CA ASN A 353 8.91 3.67 15.74
C ASN A 353 7.73 3.61 16.72
N PHE A 354 6.99 2.51 16.78
CA PHE A 354 5.78 2.38 17.59
C PHE A 354 5.96 1.36 18.71
N LYS A 355 5.30 1.64 19.84
CA LYS A 355 5.21 0.71 20.97
C LYS A 355 4.04 -0.23 20.77
N LEU A 356 4.31 -1.51 20.54
CA LEU A 356 3.30 -2.56 20.57
C LEU A 356 3.22 -3.11 21.99
N LYS A 357 2.04 -3.01 22.62
CA LYS A 357 1.83 -3.37 24.04
C LYS A 357 2.85 -2.70 24.99
N GLY A 358 3.22 -1.45 24.70
CA GLY A 358 4.12 -0.65 25.53
C GLY A 358 5.62 -0.85 25.27
N VAL A 359 6.02 -1.75 24.37
CA VAL A 359 7.43 -2.08 24.08
C VAL A 359 7.80 -1.69 22.65
N HIS A 360 9.00 -1.13 22.46
CA HIS A 360 9.56 -0.92 21.12
C HIS A 360 10.13 -2.23 20.59
N HIS A 361 9.85 -2.49 19.33
CA HIS A 361 10.28 -3.70 18.65
C HIS A 361 11.16 -3.35 17.45
N LYS A 362 12.17 -4.19 17.18
CA LYS A 362 12.88 -4.22 15.91
C LYS A 362 12.29 -5.34 15.08
N TRP A 363 11.62 -4.97 14.00
CA TRP A 363 10.87 -5.85 13.13
C TRP A 363 11.73 -6.29 11.95
N LEU A 364 11.94 -7.59 11.83
CA LEU A 364 12.58 -8.22 10.69
C LEU A 364 11.55 -8.82 9.75
N PRO A 365 11.87 -9.02 8.46
CA PRO A 365 10.97 -9.72 7.55
C PRO A 365 10.65 -11.15 7.98
N TYR A 366 9.41 -11.56 7.76
CA TYR A 366 8.96 -12.93 7.88
C TYR A 366 8.19 -13.34 6.61
N ILE A 367 8.57 -14.48 6.01
CA ILE A 367 7.93 -15.00 4.81
C ILE A 367 7.02 -16.19 5.19
N TYR A 368 5.73 -16.06 4.93
CA TYR A 368 4.79 -17.17 5.03
C TYR A 368 4.98 -18.13 3.84
N PRO A 369 5.25 -19.42 4.06
CA PRO A 369 5.51 -20.38 2.98
C PRO A 369 4.40 -20.47 1.93
N GLN A 370 3.13 -20.37 2.35
CA GLN A 370 1.96 -20.46 1.48
C GLN A 370 1.48 -19.10 0.96
N ARG A 371 1.97 -18.00 1.54
CA ARG A 371 1.55 -16.63 1.21
C ARG A 371 2.77 -15.71 1.16
N PRO A 372 3.73 -15.93 0.24
CA PRO A 372 4.99 -15.20 0.22
C PRO A 372 4.81 -13.68 0.00
N CYS A 373 3.75 -13.30 -0.70
CA CYS A 373 3.40 -11.89 -0.93
C CYS A 373 2.58 -11.27 0.20
N HIS A 374 2.35 -11.99 1.29
CA HIS A 374 1.77 -11.46 2.51
C HIS A 374 2.87 -10.88 3.41
N LEU A 375 2.63 -9.72 3.99
CA LEU A 375 3.59 -9.05 4.88
C LEU A 375 3.50 -9.66 6.29
N GLY A 376 4.52 -10.42 6.65
CA GLY A 376 4.79 -10.85 8.02
C GLY A 376 6.04 -10.16 8.55
N CYS A 377 6.02 -9.78 9.82
CA CYS A 377 7.17 -9.20 10.49
C CYS A 377 7.48 -9.94 11.80
N TYR A 378 8.74 -10.29 12.01
CA TYR A 378 9.24 -10.99 13.19
C TYR A 378 9.87 -10.00 14.18
N SER A 379 9.47 -10.05 15.45
CA SER A 379 10.03 -9.20 16.51
C SER A 379 11.28 -9.84 17.13
N LEU A 380 12.39 -9.11 17.12
CA LEU A 380 13.64 -9.55 17.78
C LEU A 380 13.52 -9.60 19.31
N GLN A 381 12.65 -8.81 19.91
CA GLN A 381 12.57 -8.66 21.38
C GLN A 381 11.80 -9.80 22.06
N ASN A 382 10.78 -10.36 21.40
CA ASN A 382 9.89 -11.36 22.03
C ASN A 382 9.54 -12.55 21.12
N GLY A 383 10.07 -12.57 19.89
CA GLY A 383 9.84 -13.64 18.93
C GLY A 383 8.42 -13.76 18.37
N GLN A 384 7.57 -12.76 18.60
CA GLN A 384 6.24 -12.73 18.01
C GLN A 384 6.34 -12.47 16.49
N ILE A 385 5.52 -13.19 15.74
CA ILE A 385 5.24 -12.86 14.34
C ILE A 385 4.00 -11.96 14.32
N PHE A 386 4.18 -10.75 13.84
CA PHE A 386 3.11 -9.84 13.52
C PHE A 386 2.64 -10.12 12.09
N ASP A 387 1.44 -10.67 11.98
CA ASP A 387 0.73 -10.74 10.70
C ASP A 387 0.16 -9.35 10.41
N ALA A 388 0.74 -8.63 9.45
CA ALA A 388 0.32 -7.27 9.12
C ALA A 388 -1.01 -7.25 8.34
N SER A 389 -1.64 -8.41 8.10
CA SER A 389 -2.92 -8.59 7.39
C SER A 389 -2.98 -7.90 6.02
N MET A 390 -1.84 -7.66 5.39
CA MET A 390 -1.67 -6.94 4.13
C MET A 390 -0.65 -7.64 3.23
N SER A 391 -0.63 -7.29 1.95
CA SER A 391 0.39 -7.77 1.02
C SER A 391 1.62 -6.88 1.05
N VAL A 392 2.77 -7.44 0.65
CA VAL A 392 3.96 -6.64 0.40
C VAL A 392 3.77 -5.76 -0.84
N ARG A 393 4.43 -4.60 -0.83
CA ARG A 393 4.49 -3.68 -1.97
C ARG A 393 4.95 -4.37 -3.25
N ASP A 394 4.40 -3.92 -4.36
CA ASP A 394 4.77 -4.39 -5.69
C ASP A 394 6.29 -4.32 -5.93
N SER A 395 6.81 -5.28 -6.70
CA SER A 395 8.24 -5.55 -6.93
C SER A 395 9.00 -6.18 -5.74
N THR A 396 8.40 -6.32 -4.55
CA THR A 396 9.06 -7.02 -3.43
C THR A 396 9.31 -8.50 -3.80
N PRO A 397 10.53 -9.05 -3.61
CA PRO A 397 10.80 -10.46 -3.88
C PRO A 397 9.86 -11.40 -3.10
N CYS A 398 9.37 -12.45 -3.76
CA CYS A 398 8.56 -13.47 -3.10
C CYS A 398 9.37 -14.31 -2.12
N SER A 399 10.66 -14.49 -2.41
CA SER A 399 11.60 -15.25 -1.58
C SER A 399 13.01 -14.68 -1.73
N TYR A 400 13.88 -14.96 -0.77
CA TYR A 400 15.30 -14.62 -0.85
C TYR A 400 16.12 -15.64 -1.66
N GLU A 401 15.58 -16.85 -1.84
CA GLU A 401 16.19 -17.89 -2.68
C GLU A 401 16.06 -17.58 -4.18
N ASN A 402 14.86 -17.21 -4.60
CA ASN A 402 14.56 -16.72 -5.93
C ASN A 402 14.11 -15.25 -5.84
N PRO A 403 15.05 -14.29 -5.92
CA PRO A 403 14.74 -12.86 -5.85
C PRO A 403 14.13 -12.29 -7.14
N ASP A 404 14.15 -13.04 -8.25
CA ASP A 404 13.61 -12.61 -9.54
C ASP A 404 12.07 -12.74 -9.56
N ALA A 405 11.51 -13.73 -8.85
CA ALA A 405 10.07 -13.81 -8.60
C ALA A 405 9.61 -12.68 -7.67
N ARG A 406 8.63 -11.89 -8.12
CA ARG A 406 8.20 -10.65 -7.47
C ARG A 406 6.71 -10.61 -7.20
N CYS A 407 6.35 -10.00 -6.09
CA CYS A 407 4.98 -9.76 -5.72
C CYS A 407 4.41 -8.61 -6.56
N ILE A 408 3.26 -8.85 -7.20
CA ILE A 408 2.47 -7.86 -7.93
C ILE A 408 1.00 -8.09 -7.59
N GLN A 409 0.32 -7.10 -7.02
CA GLN A 409 -1.09 -7.22 -6.59
C GLN A 409 -1.35 -8.46 -5.70
N SER A 410 -0.51 -8.67 -4.67
CA SER A 410 -0.59 -9.83 -3.76
C SER A 410 -0.26 -11.20 -4.38
N VAL A 411 -0.02 -11.27 -5.70
CA VAL A 411 0.32 -12.51 -6.39
C VAL A 411 1.84 -12.59 -6.58
N CYS A 412 2.41 -13.75 -6.31
CA CYS A 412 3.80 -14.00 -6.65
C CYS A 412 3.91 -14.30 -8.15
N VAL A 413 4.41 -13.34 -8.92
CA VAL A 413 4.63 -13.47 -10.36
C VAL A 413 6.06 -13.97 -10.59
N HIS A 414 6.16 -15.08 -11.33
CA HIS A 414 7.45 -15.65 -11.68
C HIS A 414 8.05 -14.91 -12.87
N PHE A 415 9.12 -14.17 -12.62
CA PHE A 415 10.02 -13.69 -13.65
C PHE A 415 11.27 -14.56 -13.62
N ASP A 416 11.82 -14.83 -14.80
CA ASP A 416 13.14 -15.42 -14.94
C ASP A 416 14.22 -14.35 -14.72
N CYS A 417 15.50 -14.75 -14.66
CA CYS A 417 16.58 -13.80 -14.36
C CYS A 417 16.86 -12.78 -15.47
N LEU A 418 16.23 -12.92 -16.65
CA LEU A 418 16.24 -11.94 -17.74
C LEU A 418 15.01 -11.02 -17.71
N GLY A 419 14.13 -11.18 -16.72
CA GLY A 419 12.93 -10.35 -16.55
C GLY A 419 11.73 -10.81 -17.38
N LYS A 420 11.76 -12.01 -17.97
CA LYS A 420 10.65 -12.56 -18.73
C LYS A 420 9.68 -13.30 -17.81
N VAL A 421 8.39 -12.97 -17.89
CA VAL A 421 7.32 -13.69 -17.16
C VAL A 421 7.28 -15.14 -17.60
N ASN A 422 7.33 -16.06 -16.64
CA ASN A 422 7.39 -17.51 -16.86
C ASN A 422 8.49 -17.93 -17.85
N GLY A 423 9.59 -17.16 -17.91
CA GLY A 423 10.76 -17.56 -18.67
C GLY A 423 11.53 -18.68 -17.99
N THR A 424 12.58 -19.16 -18.65
CA THR A 424 13.36 -20.33 -18.20
C THR A 424 14.82 -19.97 -17.86
N ALA A 425 15.20 -18.70 -17.92
CA ALA A 425 16.55 -18.27 -17.56
C ALA A 425 16.75 -18.34 -16.04
N VAL A 426 17.79 -19.05 -15.61
CA VAL A 426 18.10 -19.26 -14.18
C VAL A 426 19.48 -18.67 -13.87
N ARG A 427 19.65 -18.18 -12.64
CA ARG A 427 20.96 -17.76 -12.14
C ARG A 427 21.82 -18.96 -11.80
N ASP A 428 23.12 -18.85 -12.07
CA ASP A 428 24.10 -19.80 -11.60
C ASP A 428 24.32 -19.67 -10.07
N GLN A 429 25.19 -20.51 -9.49
CA GLN A 429 25.47 -20.50 -8.05
C GLN A 429 26.16 -19.19 -7.59
N CYS A 430 26.83 -18.50 -8.51
CA CYS A 430 27.45 -17.20 -8.28
C CYS A 430 26.44 -16.04 -8.31
N GLY A 431 25.22 -16.28 -8.81
CA GLY A 431 24.16 -15.29 -8.95
C GLY A 431 24.11 -14.61 -10.31
N VAL A 432 24.89 -15.06 -11.29
CA VAL A 432 24.91 -14.51 -12.66
C VAL A 432 23.82 -15.19 -13.47
N CYS A 433 22.99 -14.38 -14.15
CA CYS A 433 21.92 -14.92 -15.00
C CYS A 433 22.51 -15.67 -16.19
N GLN A 434 22.10 -16.93 -16.38
CA GLN A 434 22.67 -17.85 -17.38
C GLN A 434 24.20 -18.00 -17.28
N GLY A 435 24.76 -17.81 -16.08
CA GLY A 435 26.18 -18.01 -15.84
C GLY A 435 26.60 -19.49 -15.84
N ASP A 436 27.90 -19.71 -15.85
CA ASP A 436 28.55 -21.03 -15.91
C ASP A 436 29.23 -21.43 -14.58
N ASN A 437 28.98 -20.69 -13.50
CA ASN A 437 29.62 -20.80 -12.18
C ASN A 437 31.11 -20.39 -12.14
N SER A 438 31.63 -19.72 -13.18
CA SER A 438 33.05 -19.34 -13.23
C SER A 438 33.39 -18.02 -12.51
N THR A 439 32.39 -17.23 -12.13
CA THR A 439 32.55 -15.85 -11.61
C THR A 439 32.75 -15.76 -10.09
N CYS A 440 32.63 -16.89 -9.39
CA CYS A 440 32.86 -17.01 -7.95
C CYS A 440 33.80 -18.19 -7.65
N HIS A 441 34.26 -18.27 -6.41
CA HIS A 441 35.04 -19.40 -5.92
C HIS A 441 34.47 -19.92 -4.59
N LEU A 442 34.70 -21.20 -4.31
CA LEU A 442 34.32 -21.84 -3.06
C LEU A 442 35.36 -21.56 -1.98
N ILE A 443 34.93 -20.95 -0.89
CA ILE A 443 35.70 -20.82 0.34
C ILE A 443 35.28 -21.94 1.29
N GLN A 444 36.25 -22.73 1.75
CA GLN A 444 36.07 -23.72 2.80
C GLN A 444 37.04 -23.43 3.93
N HIS A 445 36.52 -23.34 5.14
CA HIS A 445 37.32 -23.04 6.32
C HIS A 445 36.90 -23.94 7.48
N THR A 446 37.87 -24.51 8.19
CA THR A 446 37.62 -25.30 9.39
C THR A 446 38.31 -24.61 10.57
N ILE A 447 37.54 -24.33 11.62
CA ILE A 447 38.04 -23.74 12.86
C ILE A 447 37.97 -24.82 13.94
N GLN A 448 39.10 -25.06 14.59
CA GLN A 448 39.20 -25.85 15.81
C GLN A 448 39.74 -24.94 16.91
N ARG A 449 38.96 -24.74 17.97
CA ARG A 449 39.36 -23.91 19.11
C ARG A 449 38.79 -24.43 20.41
N THR A 450 39.64 -24.44 21.44
CA THR A 450 39.20 -24.51 22.82
C THR A 450 38.75 -23.13 23.28
N LEU A 451 37.48 -22.99 23.65
CA LEU A 451 36.94 -21.74 24.20
C LEU A 451 36.83 -21.85 25.72
N PRO A 452 37.36 -20.86 26.49
CA PRO A 452 37.15 -20.84 27.93
C PRO A 452 35.65 -20.73 28.22
N ALA A 453 35.22 -21.34 29.32
CA ALA A 453 33.88 -21.16 29.83
C ALA A 453 33.73 -19.72 30.34
N ASP A 454 33.09 -18.87 29.56
CA ASP A 454 32.82 -17.48 29.92
C ASP A 454 31.43 -17.05 29.43
N GLU A 455 30.98 -15.88 29.92
CA GLU A 455 29.67 -15.35 29.51
C GLU A 455 29.68 -14.69 28.13
N ASN A 456 30.84 -14.56 27.49
CA ASN A 456 31.03 -13.68 26.35
C ASN A 456 31.07 -14.45 25.03
N TYR A 457 30.37 -13.94 24.03
CA TYR A 457 30.56 -14.42 22.66
C TYR A 457 31.92 -13.95 22.14
N ARG A 458 32.69 -14.89 21.59
CA ARG A 458 33.99 -14.63 20.97
C ARG A 458 33.87 -14.71 19.46
N MET A 459 34.41 -13.69 18.78
CA MET A 459 34.46 -13.67 17.32
C MET A 459 35.42 -14.74 16.79
N LEU A 460 34.94 -15.55 15.85
CA LEU A 460 35.69 -16.65 15.24
C LEU A 460 36.04 -16.39 13.78
N TYR A 461 35.08 -15.84 13.02
CA TYR A 461 35.22 -15.65 11.58
C TYR A 461 34.30 -14.54 11.09
N ILE A 462 34.71 -13.81 10.04
CA ILE A 462 33.87 -12.80 9.38
C ILE A 462 33.51 -13.28 7.98
N ILE A 463 32.22 -13.38 7.71
CA ILE A 463 31.67 -13.62 6.38
C ILE A 463 31.53 -12.27 5.68
N PRO A 464 32.19 -12.08 4.52
CA PRO A 464 32.04 -10.86 3.75
C PRO A 464 30.65 -10.69 3.14
N ARG A 465 30.26 -9.43 2.91
CA ARG A 465 29.19 -9.09 1.98
C ARG A 465 29.41 -9.72 0.59
N TYR A 466 28.31 -9.96 -0.10
CA TYR A 466 28.15 -10.69 -1.35
C TYR A 466 28.46 -12.19 -1.31
N ALA A 467 28.74 -12.75 -0.14
CA ALA A 467 28.80 -14.20 0.02
C ALA A 467 27.44 -14.84 -0.30
N ARG A 468 27.48 -16.02 -0.92
CA ARG A 468 26.30 -16.83 -1.28
C ARG A 468 26.47 -18.25 -0.76
N HIS A 469 25.35 -18.95 -0.58
CA HIS A 469 25.34 -20.37 -0.18
C HIS A 469 26.15 -20.66 1.10
N LEU A 470 26.10 -19.74 2.09
CA LEU A 470 26.73 -19.96 3.39
C LEU A 470 26.18 -21.23 4.03
N LYS A 471 27.08 -22.07 4.52
CA LYS A 471 26.79 -23.26 5.32
C LYS A 471 27.81 -23.37 6.45
N ILE A 472 27.31 -23.35 7.67
CA ILE A 472 28.07 -23.49 8.91
C ILE A 472 27.62 -24.78 9.59
N ILE A 473 28.55 -25.66 9.93
CA ILE A 473 28.30 -26.90 10.65
C ILE A 473 29.13 -26.88 11.92
N LYS A 474 28.47 -27.02 13.07
CA LYS A 474 29.11 -27.16 14.38
C LYS A 474 29.10 -28.62 14.79
N ASN A 475 30.20 -29.08 15.40
CA ASN A 475 30.17 -30.34 16.12
C ASN A 475 29.24 -30.28 17.34
N HIS A 476 28.95 -31.46 17.84
CA HIS A 476 28.31 -31.69 19.12
C HIS A 476 29.12 -31.06 20.24
N GLY A 477 28.43 -30.64 21.30
CA GLY A 477 29.09 -30.01 22.45
C GLY A 477 28.41 -28.77 22.97
N ASN A 478 28.99 -28.22 24.05
CA ASN A 478 28.43 -27.15 24.87
C ASN A 478 28.57 -25.73 24.28
N HIS A 479 28.99 -25.64 23.01
CA HIS A 479 29.15 -24.36 22.32
C HIS A 479 27.86 -23.92 21.65
N VAL A 480 27.50 -22.65 21.83
CA VAL A 480 26.40 -21.97 21.15
C VAL A 480 26.96 -20.98 20.13
N LEU A 481 26.37 -20.96 18.93
CA LEU A 481 26.72 -20.01 17.87
C LEU A 481 25.80 -18.80 17.88
N GLY A 482 26.35 -17.64 17.53
CA GLY A 482 25.61 -16.43 17.22
C GLY A 482 26.10 -15.81 15.92
N LEU A 483 25.17 -15.27 15.13
CA LEU A 483 25.49 -14.43 13.98
C LEU A 483 25.28 -12.96 14.37
N PHE A 484 26.32 -12.17 14.16
CA PHE A 484 26.41 -10.80 14.61
C PHE A 484 26.57 -9.84 13.43
N ASP A 485 25.76 -8.79 13.42
CA ASP A 485 25.81 -7.69 12.46
C ASP A 485 26.98 -6.76 12.81
N MET A 486 27.97 -6.66 11.92
CA MET A 486 29.14 -5.82 12.11
C MET A 486 28.88 -4.32 11.87
N GLN A 487 27.78 -3.97 11.20
CA GLN A 487 27.42 -2.59 10.89
C GLN A 487 26.59 -1.95 12.01
N HIS A 488 25.64 -2.70 12.59
CA HIS A 488 24.76 -2.21 13.66
C HIS A 488 25.14 -2.72 15.06
N PHE A 489 26.19 -3.56 15.15
CA PHE A 489 26.72 -4.11 16.39
C PHE A 489 25.70 -4.86 17.25
N GLU A 490 24.90 -5.72 16.63
CA GLU A 490 23.86 -6.50 17.30
C GLU A 490 23.74 -7.93 16.78
N PHE A 491 23.24 -8.83 17.63
CA PHE A 491 22.90 -10.19 17.21
C PHE A 491 21.53 -10.22 16.53
N PHE A 492 21.47 -10.81 15.34
CA PHE A 492 20.20 -11.12 14.67
C PHE A 492 19.82 -12.61 14.79
N LEU A 493 20.76 -13.44 15.25
CA LEU A 493 20.56 -14.86 15.50
C LEU A 493 21.47 -15.32 16.65
N LYS A 494 20.90 -15.88 17.72
CA LYS A 494 21.64 -16.56 18.79
C LYS A 494 21.07 -17.97 18.96
N GLY A 495 21.94 -18.97 18.99
CA GLY A 495 21.53 -20.37 19.11
C GLY A 495 20.80 -20.67 20.42
N GLU A 496 21.12 -19.95 21.50
CA GLU A 496 20.49 -20.10 22.82
C GLU A 496 19.01 -19.65 22.85
N ASP A 497 18.58 -18.84 21.88
CA ASP A 497 17.18 -18.39 21.79
C ASP A 497 16.26 -19.51 21.28
N PHE A 498 16.82 -20.64 20.86
CA PHE A 498 16.12 -21.75 20.22
C PHE A 498 16.08 -22.99 21.12
N LYS A 499 14.93 -23.66 21.15
CA LYS A 499 14.78 -24.95 21.87
C LYS A 499 15.52 -26.06 21.12
N SER A 500 15.97 -27.09 21.84
CA SER A 500 16.57 -28.26 21.19
C SER A 500 15.59 -28.89 20.18
N GLY A 501 16.14 -29.37 19.06
CA GLY A 501 15.38 -29.94 17.93
C GLY A 501 14.57 -28.93 17.11
N SER A 502 14.74 -27.63 17.34
CA SER A 502 13.99 -26.61 16.60
C SER A 502 14.68 -26.21 15.29
N LYS A 503 13.84 -25.78 14.35
CA LYS A 503 14.25 -25.15 13.10
C LYS A 503 13.73 -23.72 13.07
N ALA A 504 14.63 -22.75 12.95
CA ALA A 504 14.28 -21.33 12.98
C ALA A 504 14.74 -20.62 11.70
N ARG A 505 14.02 -19.55 11.35
CA ARG A 505 14.29 -18.73 10.17
C ARG A 505 14.43 -17.28 10.59
N ARG A 506 15.43 -16.60 10.04
CA ARG A 506 15.68 -15.16 10.23
C ARG A 506 16.01 -14.56 8.89
N VAL A 507 15.35 -13.48 8.54
CA VAL A 507 15.73 -12.69 7.38
C VAL A 507 16.55 -11.51 7.87
N TYR A 508 17.74 -11.34 7.30
CA TYR A 508 18.64 -10.25 7.61
C TYR A 508 19.56 -9.98 6.42
N PHE A 509 19.97 -8.73 6.17
CA PHE A 509 20.78 -8.36 5.00
C PHE A 509 20.25 -8.93 3.67
N ALA A 510 18.92 -8.90 3.49
CA ALA A 510 18.21 -9.49 2.36
C ALA A 510 18.57 -10.95 2.06
N THR A 511 18.79 -11.72 3.13
CA THR A 511 19.10 -13.14 3.07
C THR A 511 18.30 -13.86 4.13
N GLU A 512 17.74 -15.02 3.77
CA GLU A 512 17.11 -15.90 4.75
C GLU A 512 18.16 -16.85 5.34
N PHE A 513 18.41 -16.73 6.64
CA PHE A 513 19.22 -17.63 7.45
C PHE A 513 18.33 -18.67 8.12
N ILE A 514 18.67 -19.95 7.94
CA ILE A 514 17.99 -21.06 8.55
C ILE A 514 18.92 -21.71 9.56
N TYR A 515 18.49 -21.71 10.83
CA TYR A 515 19.09 -22.48 11.92
C TYR A 515 18.37 -23.82 12.01
N ASP A 516 19.11 -24.92 11.96
CA ASP A 516 18.60 -26.30 11.97
C ASP A 516 19.43 -27.12 12.96
N GLN A 517 18.84 -27.44 14.12
CA GLN A 517 19.45 -28.33 15.11
C GLN A 517 18.91 -29.74 14.88
N ARG A 518 19.75 -30.61 14.32
CA ARG A 518 19.38 -31.99 13.98
C ARG A 518 19.86 -32.95 15.05
N TYR A 519 18.94 -33.82 15.48
CA TYR A 519 19.26 -35.00 16.27
C TYR A 519 19.69 -36.11 15.30
N ASN A 520 20.94 -36.57 15.40
CA ASN A 520 21.34 -37.77 14.68
C ASN A 520 21.06 -38.99 15.57
N GLU A 521 20.08 -39.81 15.19
CA GLU A 521 19.94 -41.18 15.70
C GLU A 521 21.04 -42.06 15.06
N GLY A 522 22.27 -41.90 15.53
CA GLY A 522 23.35 -42.85 15.24
C GLY A 522 23.16 -44.13 16.05
N ASN A 523 23.60 -45.27 15.48
CA ASN A 523 23.42 -46.65 15.99
C ASN A 523 24.06 -46.98 17.37
N ASN A 524 24.46 -45.98 18.15
CA ASN A 524 24.90 -46.10 19.53
C ASN A 524 24.08 -45.08 20.35
N ASN A 525 23.49 -45.50 21.46
CA ASN A 525 22.58 -44.74 22.36
C ASN A 525 23.18 -43.46 23.01
N SER A 526 24.04 -42.71 22.33
CA SER A 526 24.47 -41.36 22.65
C SER A 526 24.01 -40.44 21.51
N GLY A 527 22.80 -39.89 21.64
CA GLY A 527 22.24 -38.98 20.65
C GLY A 527 23.10 -37.73 20.53
N ASP A 528 23.65 -37.54 19.33
CA ASP A 528 24.56 -36.45 19.03
C ASP A 528 23.73 -35.34 18.34
N GLU A 529 23.58 -34.17 18.98
CA GLU A 529 22.90 -32.97 18.43
C GLU A 529 23.82 -32.06 17.58
N SER A 530 23.68 -32.09 16.25
CA SER A 530 24.51 -31.27 15.35
C SER A 530 23.78 -29.99 14.96
N VAL A 531 24.47 -28.86 14.96
CA VAL A 531 23.88 -27.56 14.59
C VAL A 531 24.34 -27.18 13.19
N GLN A 532 23.39 -26.86 12.33
CA GLN A 532 23.64 -26.35 10.98
C GLN A 532 22.99 -24.98 10.80
N ILE A 533 23.73 -24.03 10.22
CA ILE A 533 23.19 -22.74 9.79
C ILE A 533 23.47 -22.60 8.30
N TYR A 534 22.45 -22.28 7.50
CA TYR A 534 22.64 -22.04 6.07
C TYR A 534 21.83 -20.84 5.57
N SER A 535 22.30 -20.20 4.50
CA SER A 535 21.68 -19.02 3.92
C SER A 535 21.00 -19.31 2.57
N LYS A 536 19.90 -18.62 2.29
CA LYS A 536 19.28 -18.52 0.97
C LYS A 536 19.32 -17.07 0.48
N GLY A 537 19.96 -16.86 -0.67
CA GLY A 537 20.17 -15.53 -1.25
C GLY A 537 21.61 -15.04 -1.17
N THR A 538 21.81 -13.75 -1.47
CA THR A 538 23.10 -13.05 -1.37
C THR A 538 23.14 -12.21 -0.11
N ILE A 539 24.20 -12.36 0.67
CA ILE A 539 24.37 -11.63 1.93
C ILE A 539 24.83 -10.20 1.59
N PHE A 540 24.03 -9.17 1.84
CA PHE A 540 24.42 -7.79 1.48
C PHE A 540 25.18 -7.01 2.57
N GLY A 541 25.55 -7.66 3.67
CA GLY A 541 26.32 -7.08 4.78
C GLY A 541 27.42 -8.00 5.31
N ASP A 542 28.31 -7.46 6.13
CA ASP A 542 29.36 -8.24 6.79
C ASP A 542 28.82 -8.88 8.09
N ILE A 543 29.04 -10.18 8.26
CA ILE A 543 28.53 -10.96 9.39
C ILE A 543 29.68 -11.58 10.15
N ALA A 544 29.72 -11.39 11.47
CA ALA A 544 30.63 -12.14 12.32
C ALA A 544 29.95 -13.41 12.87
N ILE A 545 30.64 -14.54 12.72
CA ILE A 545 30.33 -15.77 13.44
C ILE A 545 31.00 -15.67 14.80
N GLN A 546 30.19 -15.72 15.85
CA GLN A 546 30.66 -15.75 17.22
C GLN A 546 30.22 -17.04 17.90
N ALA A 547 30.97 -17.48 18.91
CA ALA A 547 30.57 -18.62 19.74
C ALA A 547 30.85 -18.35 21.22
N ARG A 548 30.05 -19.01 22.07
CA ARG A 548 30.20 -19.01 23.52
C ARG A 548 30.19 -20.46 24.02
N ASN A 549 30.98 -20.76 25.04
CA ASN A 549 30.96 -22.05 25.74
C ASN A 549 30.06 -21.96 26.98
N LEU A 550 29.06 -22.85 27.10
CA LEU A 550 28.09 -22.84 28.19
C LEU A 550 28.54 -23.56 29.47
N ASP A 551 29.54 -24.44 29.40
CA ASP A 551 29.88 -25.34 30.52
C ASP A 551 31.18 -24.96 31.22
N SER A 552 31.11 -24.72 32.53
CA SER A 552 32.23 -24.40 33.42
C SER A 552 32.96 -25.63 33.97
N LYS A 553 32.46 -26.85 33.73
CA LYS A 553 33.03 -28.09 34.29
C LYS A 553 33.92 -28.82 33.30
N LEU A 554 35.24 -28.56 33.39
CA LEU A 554 36.43 -29.42 33.15
C LEU A 554 36.52 -30.41 31.96
N ARG A 555 35.46 -30.75 31.23
CA ARG A 555 35.57 -31.39 29.92
C ARG A 555 35.84 -30.29 28.91
N ILE A 556 37.10 -30.19 28.51
CA ILE A 556 37.51 -29.35 27.39
C ILE A 556 36.91 -29.97 26.14
N ASP A 557 35.70 -29.54 25.79
CA ASP A 557 35.11 -29.84 24.50
C ASP A 557 35.74 -28.88 23.48
N GLU A 558 36.26 -29.41 22.38
CA GLU A 558 36.87 -28.59 21.33
C GLU A 558 35.77 -28.12 20.38
N LEU A 559 35.62 -26.81 20.17
CA LEU A 559 34.73 -26.31 19.14
C LEU A 559 35.32 -26.64 17.77
N LYS A 560 34.59 -27.42 16.98
CA LYS A 560 34.89 -27.67 15.57
C LYS A 560 33.77 -27.09 14.70
N LEU A 561 34.15 -26.11 13.89
CA LEU A 561 33.26 -25.40 12.98
C LEU A 561 33.72 -25.58 11.54
N GLN A 562 32.84 -26.05 10.66
CA GLN A 562 33.06 -26.09 9.22
C GLN A 562 32.24 -24.97 8.56
N ILE A 563 32.89 -24.06 7.86
CA ILE A 563 32.28 -22.94 7.16
C ILE A 563 32.53 -23.11 5.66
N ASN A 564 31.47 -23.08 4.86
CA ASN A 564 31.54 -23.10 3.41
C ASN A 564 30.68 -21.98 2.82
N TYR A 565 31.16 -21.25 1.81
CA TYR A 565 30.37 -20.28 1.05
C TYR A 565 31.02 -20.00 -0.31
N LEU A 566 30.24 -19.44 -1.24
CA LEU A 566 30.74 -18.92 -2.51
C LEU A 566 30.98 -17.42 -2.41
N LEU A 567 32.09 -16.93 -2.97
CA LEU A 567 32.45 -15.52 -3.00
C LEU A 567 32.74 -15.05 -4.44
N PRO A 568 32.15 -13.94 -4.91
CA PRO A 568 32.46 -13.38 -6.22
C PRO A 568 33.94 -12.96 -6.34
N LYS A 569 34.58 -13.29 -7.47
CA LYS A 569 36.01 -13.02 -7.70
C LYS A 569 36.38 -11.53 -7.62
N GLU A 570 35.48 -10.64 -8.05
CA GLU A 570 35.69 -9.19 -8.02
C GLU A 570 35.79 -8.57 -6.61
N GLN A 571 35.27 -9.26 -5.59
CA GLN A 571 35.36 -8.78 -4.20
C GLN A 571 36.71 -9.10 -3.56
N GLU A 572 37.46 -10.07 -4.11
CA GLU A 572 38.78 -10.47 -3.61
C GLU A 572 39.88 -9.52 -4.09
N SER A 573 39.76 -8.96 -5.31
CA SER A 573 40.72 -8.00 -5.85
C SER A 573 40.72 -6.65 -5.13
N LYS A 574 39.62 -6.29 -4.46
CA LYS A 574 39.52 -5.09 -3.61
C LYS A 574 40.04 -5.30 -2.18
N ARG A 575 40.49 -6.52 -1.85
CA ARG A 575 41.00 -6.90 -0.52
C ARG A 575 42.52 -7.10 -0.47
N LYS A 576 43.18 -7.26 -1.62
CA LYS A 576 44.64 -7.16 -1.74
C LYS A 576 45.01 -5.69 -1.90
#